data_AF-A0A7C2EBX5-F1
#
_entry.id   AF-A0A7C2EBX5-F1
#
_cell.length_a   1.000
_cell.length_b   1.000
_cell.length_c   1.000
_cell.angle_alpha   90.00
_cell.angle_beta   90.00
_cell.angle_gamma   90.00
#
_symmetry.space_group_name_H-M   'P 1'
#
loop_
_entity.id
_entity.type
_entity.pdbx_description
1 polymer ?
#
loop_
_entity_poly.entity_id
_entity_poly.type
_entity_poly.pdbx_seq_one_letter_code
_entity_poly.pdbx_strand_id
1 'polypeptide(L)' 'MKNLPFEPDPVIEAYKQDVDRSLIRENLKRSVEERFLNLMALQRFAVELRRAGGEVERRP' A
#
# COMPACT_ATOMS: atom_id res chain seq x y z
N MET A 1 15.73 -17.13 7.78
CA MET A 1 15.49 -15.80 8.41
C MET A 1 16.72 -15.48 9.25
N LYS A 2 17.39 -14.34 9.03
CA LYS A 2 18.47 -13.91 9.93
C LYS A 2 17.83 -13.50 11.25
N ASN A 3 18.13 -14.20 12.34
CA ASN A 3 17.77 -13.76 13.68
C ASN A 3 18.54 -12.45 13.93
N LEU A 4 17.83 -11.33 14.02
CA LEU A 4 18.44 -10.08 14.49
C LEU A 4 18.83 -10.29 15.97
N PRO A 5 20.02 -9.84 16.41
CA PRO A 5 20.63 -10.26 17.67
C PRO A 5 20.05 -9.57 18.92
N PHE A 6 18.85 -9.01 18.83
CA PHE A 6 18.25 -8.24 19.90
C PHE A 6 17.00 -8.94 20.41
N GLU A 7 16.90 -9.08 21.72
CA GLU A 7 15.66 -9.50 22.36
C GLU A 7 14.53 -8.55 21.96
N PRO A 8 13.31 -9.06 21.72
CA PRO A 8 12.15 -8.23 21.44
C PRO A 8 11.94 -7.16 22.52
N ASP A 9 12.01 -5.89 22.14
CA ASP A 9 11.77 -4.78 23.06
C ASP A 9 10.27 -4.71 23.40
N PRO A 10 9.89 -4.71 24.69
CA PRO A 10 8.49 -4.76 25.10
C PRO A 10 7.69 -3.52 24.67
N VAL A 11 8.33 -2.36 24.56
CA VAL A 11 7.69 -1.14 24.04
C VAL A 11 7.42 -1.30 22.54
N ILE A 12 8.40 -1.80 21.79
CA ILE A 12 8.23 -2.04 20.35
C ILE A 12 7.14 -3.10 20.10
N GLU A 13 7.10 -4.21 20.86
CA GLU A 13 6.05 -5.22 20.72
C GLU A 13 4.65 -4.65 21.01
N ALA A 14 4.51 -3.83 22.06
CA ALA A 14 3.24 -3.21 22.41
C ALA A 14 2.68 -2.32 21.29
N TYR A 15 3.53 -1.60 20.54
CA TYR A 15 3.07 -0.79 19.40
C TYR A 15 2.90 -1.60 18.11
N LYS A 16 3.62 -2.72 17.94
CA LYS A 16 3.52 -3.54 16.73
C LYS A 16 2.25 -4.38 16.65
N GLN A 17 1.61 -4.68 17.79
CA GLN A 17 0.50 -5.61 17.86
C GLN A 17 -0.68 -5.20 16.95
N ASP A 18 -0.94 -3.90 16.84
CA ASP A 18 -2.06 -3.35 16.07
C ASP A 18 -1.70 -2.96 14.63
N VAL A 19 -0.45 -3.18 14.21
CA VAL A 19 -0.02 -2.88 12.85
C VAL A 19 -0.42 -4.02 11.92
N ASP A 20 -1.44 -3.78 11.09
CA ASP A 20 -1.75 -4.68 9.98
C ASP A 20 -0.64 -4.63 8.92
N ARG A 21 0.08 -5.74 8.79
CA ARG A 21 1.19 -5.91 7.84
C ARG A 21 0.77 -6.69 6.59
N SER A 22 -0.49 -7.05 6.44
CA SER A 22 -0.99 -7.91 5.37
C SER A 22 -0.69 -7.30 3.99
N LEU A 23 -1.07 -6.04 3.77
CA LEU A 23 -0.82 -5.37 2.49
C LEU A 23 0.67 -5.14 2.20
N ILE A 24 1.48 -4.87 3.24
CA ILE A 24 2.93 -4.71 3.08
C ILE A 24 3.53 -6.05 2.61
N ARG A 25 3.17 -7.16 3.27
CA ARG A 25 3.66 -8.50 2.90
C ARG A 25 3.23 -8.90 1.50
N GLU A 26 1.97 -8.68 1.13
CA GLU A 26 1.50 -8.98 -0.22
C GLU A 26 2.23 -8.15 -1.29
N ASN A 27 2.51 -6.86 -1.02
CA ASN A 27 3.29 -6.04 -1.96
C ASN A 27 4.75 -6.47 -2.06
N LEU A 28 5.36 -6.96 -0.97
CA LEU A 28 6.74 -7.46 -0.98
C LEU A 28 6.90 -8.76 -1.76
N LYS A 29 5.83 -9.54 -1.94
CA LYS A 29 5.84 -10.76 -2.78
C LYS A 29 5.84 -10.46 -4.28
N ARG A 30 5.46 -9.24 -4.69
CA ARG A 30 5.31 -8.87 -6.11
C ARG A 30 6.66 -8.74 -6.81
N SER A 31 6.70 -9.18 -8.06
CA SER A 31 7.83 -8.95 -8.97
C SER A 31 7.97 -7.46 -9.31
N VAL A 32 9.13 -7.09 -9.88
CA VAL A 32 9.34 -5.71 -10.38
C VAL A 32 8.28 -5.35 -11.41
N GLU A 33 7.99 -6.25 -12.36
CA GLU A 33 7.00 -6.05 -13.41
C GLU A 33 5.60 -5.84 -12.82
N GLU A 34 5.17 -6.70 -11.90
CA GLU A 34 3.87 -6.58 -11.23
C GLU A 34 3.75 -5.24 -10.49
N ARG A 35 4.83 -4.73 -9.88
CA ARG A 35 4.82 -3.41 -9.23
C ARG A 35 4.60 -2.29 -10.24
N PHE A 36 5.25 -2.34 -11.40
CA PHE A 36 5.03 -1.34 -12.46
C PHE A 36 3.61 -1.41 -13.03
N LEU A 37 3.09 -2.61 -13.29
CA LEU A 37 1.72 -2.78 -13.79
C LEU A 37 0.69 -2.22 -12.80
N ASN A 38 0.87 -2.49 -11.51
CA ASN A 38 0.00 -1.93 -10.46
C ASN A 38 0.09 -0.40 -10.38
N LEU A 39 1.29 0.18 -10.51
CA LEU A 39 1.46 1.63 -10.54
C LEU A 39 0.73 2.25 -11.74
N MET A 40 0.85 1.67 -12.93
CA MET A 40 0.15 2.16 -14.12
C MET A 40 -1.38 2.05 -13.96
N ALA A 41 -1.88 0.98 -13.32
CA ALA A 41 -3.30 0.82 -13.03
C ALA A 41 -3.80 1.92 -12.07
N LEU A 42 -3.04 2.21 -11.01
CA LEU A 42 -3.36 3.29 -10.08
C LEU A 42 -3.40 4.66 -10.76
N GLN A 43 -2.44 4.94 -11.65
CA GLN A 43 -2.43 6.19 -12.42
C GLN A 43 -3.67 6.33 -13.31
N ARG A 44 -4.07 5.27 -14.03
CA ARG A 44 -5.30 5.26 -14.84
C ARG A 44 -6.54 5.50 -13.97
N PHE A 45 -6.63 4.81 -12.84
CA PHE A 45 -7.72 5.01 -11.88
C PHE A 45 -7.81 6.46 -11.40
N ALA A 46 -6.67 7.07 -11.03
CA ALA A 46 -6.64 8.46 -10.56
C ALA A 46 -7.06 9.47 -11.64
N VAL A 47 -6.70 9.23 -12.91
CA VAL A 47 -7.16 10.06 -14.04
C VAL A 47 -8.67 9.97 -14.17
N GLU A 48 -9.22 8.76 -14.14
CA GLU A 48 -10.65 8.54 -14.31
C GLU A 48 -11.46 9.13 -13.15
N LEU A 49 -10.99 8.97 -11.92
CA LEU A 49 -11.63 9.55 -10.74
C LEU A 49 -11.71 11.08 -10.84
N ARG A 50 -10.64 11.74 -11.31
CA ARG A 50 -10.64 13.19 -11.55
C ARG A 50 -11.60 13.60 -12.65
N ARG A 51 -11.67 12.85 -13.75
CA ARG A 51 -12.61 13.11 -14.84
C ARG A 51 -14.05 13.04 -14.35
N ALA A 52 -14.40 11.95 -13.67
CA ALA A 52 -15.74 11.75 -13.13
C ALA A 52 -16.11 12.83 -12.10
N GLY A 53 -15.19 13.18 -11.20
CA GLY A 53 -15.41 14.26 -10.23
C GLY A 53 -15.71 15.60 -10.90
N GLY A 54 -14.95 15.97 -11.94
CA GLY A 54 -15.21 17.21 -12.69
C GLY A 54 -16.49 17.18 -13.51
N GLU A 55 -16.96 16.01 -13.94
CA GLU A 55 -18.27 15.87 -14.60
C GLU A 55 -19.43 16.07 -13.64
N VAL A 56 -19.31 15.59 -12.41
CA VAL A 56 -20.29 15.84 -11.34
C VAL A 56 -20.36 17.33 -11.01
N GLU A 57 -19.21 18.01 -10.90
CA GLU A 57 -19.16 19.45 -10.61
C GLU A 57 -19.75 20.32 -11.72
N ARG A 58 -19.62 19.91 -13.00
CA ARG A 58 -20.16 20.66 -14.15
C ARG A 58 -21.63 20.39 -14.44
N ARG A 59 -22.24 19.39 -13.81
CA ARG A 59 -23.65 19.07 -13.98
C ARG A 59 -24.45 19.91 -12.95
N PRO A 60 -25.33 20.84 -13.38
CA PRO A 60 -26.12 21.67 -12.47
C PRO A 60 -27.08 20.84 -11.61
#